data_AF-X1HU72-F1
#
_entry.id   AF-X1HU72-F1
#
_cell.length_a   1.000
_cell.length_b   1.000
_cell.length_c   1.000
_cell.angle_alpha   90.00
_cell.angle_beta   90.00
_cell.angle_gamma   90.00
#
_symmetry.space_group_name_H-M   'P 1'
#
loop_
_entity.id
_entity.type
_entity.pdbx_description
1 polymer ?
#
loop_
_entity_poly.entity_id
_entity_poly.type
_entity_poly.pdbx_seq_one_letter_code
_entity_poly.pdbx_strand_id
1 'polypeptide(L)'
;MICLKGNKINIDREYLMRVKKIDTFQIREESYLIYLLTNQRSVLEFPFEALYLTNSEDPSIIPQFKNKHIIYGINDLAVLQVGDVVLVNAQGEIIISYQRISNDNVLFVTQKCNCDCIMCPQPPDKEIKEYMKLNFELIRLMDKKTKYLALTGGEPTLNKNNLIKIIKECKKYLPSTS
;
A
#
# COMPACT_ATOMS: atom_id res chain seq x y z
N MET A 1 4.51 -2.36 -11.27
CA MET A 1 3.90 -2.48 -9.93
C MET A 1 4.53 -3.70 -9.28
N ILE A 2 5.18 -3.54 -8.13
CA ILE A 2 5.81 -4.65 -7.41
C ILE A 2 4.73 -5.29 -6.53
N CYS A 3 4.53 -6.59 -6.68
CA CYS A 3 3.61 -7.38 -5.89
C CYS A 3 4.39 -8.52 -5.23
N LEU A 4 4.34 -8.61 -3.91
CA LEU A 4 4.88 -9.73 -3.16
C LEU A 4 3.73 -10.66 -2.76
N LYS A 5 4.05 -11.91 -2.49
CA LYS A 5 3.05 -12.91 -2.08
C LYS A 5 3.63 -13.78 -0.99
N GLY A 6 2.77 -14.17 -0.05
CA GLY A 6 3.10 -15.14 0.97
C GLY A 6 1.85 -15.84 1.51
N ASN A 7 2.08 -16.74 2.44
CA ASN A 7 1.03 -17.46 3.16
C ASN A 7 0.47 -16.57 4.27
N LYS A 8 -0.85 -16.64 4.51
CA LYS A 8 -1.55 -15.72 5.43
C LYS A 8 -2.05 -16.41 6.69
N ILE A 9 -2.05 -15.68 7.80
CA ILE A 9 -2.68 -16.08 9.06
C ILE A 9 -3.54 -14.90 9.55
N ASN A 10 -4.81 -15.17 9.85
CA ASN A 10 -5.79 -14.21 10.37
C ASN A 10 -6.06 -12.99 9.45
N ILE A 11 -5.77 -13.06 8.15
CA ILE A 11 -6.04 -11.97 7.19
C ILE A 11 -7.28 -12.35 6.37
N ASP A 12 -8.37 -11.61 6.55
CA ASP A 12 -9.69 -11.89 5.98
C ASP A 12 -10.22 -10.80 5.03
N ARG A 13 -9.56 -9.64 5.01
CA ARG A 13 -9.95 -8.46 4.22
C ARG A 13 -8.71 -7.70 3.75
N GLU A 14 -8.95 -6.63 3.00
CA GLU A 14 -7.89 -5.71 2.56
C GLU A 14 -7.46 -4.74 3.67
N TYR A 15 -6.16 -4.50 3.76
CA TYR A 15 -5.57 -3.54 4.68
C TYR A 15 -4.60 -2.61 3.95
N LEU A 16 -4.82 -1.32 4.08
CA LEU A 16 -3.85 -0.31 3.65
C LEU A 16 -3.01 0.10 4.85
N MET A 17 -1.71 -0.20 4.81
CA MET A 17 -0.84 -0.05 5.98
C MET A 17 0.51 0.50 5.60
N ARG A 18 1.15 1.19 6.54
CA ARG A 18 2.48 1.74 6.40
C ARG A 18 3.51 0.85 7.07
N VAL A 19 4.63 0.60 6.40
CA VAL A 19 5.80 -0.05 6.98
C VAL A 19 6.36 0.85 8.07
N LYS A 20 6.30 0.40 9.33
CA LYS A 20 6.70 1.20 10.49
C LYS A 20 8.09 0.84 10.98
N LYS A 21 8.41 -0.45 10.97
CA LYS A 21 9.65 -1.01 11.50
C LYS A 21 10.07 -2.21 10.68
N ILE A 22 11.38 -2.38 10.54
CA ILE A 22 12.01 -3.56 9.97
C ILE A 22 12.98 -4.04 11.02
N ASP A 23 12.82 -5.28 11.46
CA ASP A 23 13.67 -5.96 12.42
C ASP A 23 14.27 -7.21 11.79
N THR A 24 15.33 -7.71 12.41
CA THR A 24 15.93 -8.99 12.07
C THR A 24 15.87 -9.89 13.29
N PHE A 25 15.37 -11.11 13.11
CA PHE A 25 15.34 -12.14 14.14
C PHE A 25 16.26 -13.28 13.74
N GLN A 26 17.17 -13.64 14.63
CA GLN A 26 18.16 -14.68 14.38
C GLN A 26 17.82 -15.94 15.17
N ILE A 27 17.84 -17.09 14.48
CA ILE A 27 17.75 -18.41 15.10
C ILE A 27 18.91 -19.22 14.54
N ARG A 28 19.81 -19.69 15.42
CA ARG A 28 21.07 -20.35 15.00
C ARG A 28 21.85 -19.42 14.06
N GLU A 29 22.20 -19.88 12.85
CA GLU A 29 22.94 -19.10 11.84
C GLU A 29 22.02 -18.42 10.80
N GLU A 30 20.70 -18.61 10.88
CA GLU A 30 19.74 -18.03 9.94
C GLU A 30 19.14 -16.71 10.45
N SER A 31 18.97 -15.74 9.55
CA SER A 31 18.39 -14.43 9.82
C SER A 31 17.08 -14.24 9.06
N TYR A 32 16.01 -13.92 9.80
CA TYR A 32 14.69 -13.64 9.23
C TYR A 32 14.35 -12.16 9.36
N LEU A 33 13.81 -11.58 8.31
CA LEU A 33 13.29 -10.21 8.35
C LEU A 33 11.87 -10.21 8.91
N ILE A 34 11.57 -9.24 9.76
CA ILE A 34 10.24 -8.98 10.29
C ILE A 34 9.88 -7.54 10.03
N TYR A 35 8.77 -7.33 9.32
CA TYR A 35 8.23 -6.02 9.07
C TYR A 35 6.98 -5.82 9.92
N LEU A 36 6.92 -4.69 10.61
CA LEU A 36 5.72 -4.25 11.31
C LEU A 36 4.99 -3.24 10.44
N LEU A 37 3.78 -3.60 9.99
CA LEU A 37 2.87 -2.70 9.31
C LEU A 37 1.89 -2.09 10.32
N THR A 38 1.67 -0.78 10.25
CA THR A 38 0.65 -0.11 11.07
C THR A 38 -0.20 0.84 10.25
N ASN A 39 -1.40 1.12 10.73
CA ASN A 39 -2.34 2.06 10.10
C ASN A 39 -2.38 3.43 10.79
N GLN A 40 -1.51 3.69 11.79
CA GLN A 40 -1.59 4.86 12.67
C GLN A 40 -1.38 6.18 11.91
N ARG A 41 -2.47 6.63 11.27
CA ARG A 41 -2.78 7.90 10.59
C ARG A 41 -4.15 7.89 9.86
N SER A 42 -4.79 6.73 9.62
CA SER A 42 -6.10 6.61 8.96
C SER A 42 -7.29 6.82 9.91
N VAL A 43 -8.35 7.48 9.42
CA VAL A 43 -9.58 7.84 10.17
C VAL A 43 -10.63 6.71 10.17
N LEU A 44 -10.25 5.49 9.79
CA LEU A 44 -11.13 4.32 9.82
C LEU A 44 -10.79 3.48 11.06
N GLU A 45 -11.81 3.18 11.88
CA GLU A 45 -11.72 2.30 13.05
C GLU A 45 -11.29 0.90 12.60
N PHE A 46 -10.04 0.53 12.85
CA PHE A 46 -9.53 -0.81 12.60
C PHE A 46 -9.42 -1.58 13.92
N PRO A 47 -9.82 -2.86 13.95
CA PRO A 47 -9.85 -3.65 15.19
C PRO A 47 -8.47 -4.12 15.69
N PHE A 48 -7.37 -3.85 14.99
CA PHE A 48 -6.02 -4.23 15.44
C PHE A 48 -4.93 -3.24 14.99
N GLU A 49 -3.85 -3.17 15.79
CA GLU A 49 -2.79 -2.15 15.66
C GLU A 49 -1.67 -2.50 14.66
N ALA A 50 -1.55 -3.78 14.26
CA ALA A 50 -0.34 -4.29 13.59
C ALA A 50 -0.55 -5.55 12.73
N LEU A 51 0.16 -5.62 11.59
CA LEU A 51 0.32 -6.81 10.75
C LEU A 51 1.82 -7.09 10.54
N TYR A 52 2.23 -8.35 10.61
CA TYR A 52 3.63 -8.76 10.50
C TYR A 52 3.93 -9.43 9.16
N LEU A 53 5.02 -9.02 8.51
CA LEU A 53 5.53 -9.71 7.33
C LEU A 53 6.85 -10.41 7.66
N THR A 54 7.07 -11.61 7.14
CA THR A 54 8.34 -12.30 7.27
C THR A 54 8.69 -13.14 6.04
N ASN A 55 9.99 -13.35 5.82
CA ASN A 55 10.51 -14.31 4.87
C ASN A 55 10.64 -15.73 5.46
N SER A 56 10.34 -15.93 6.75
CA SER A 56 10.32 -17.29 7.34
C SER A 56 9.21 -18.13 6.71
N GLU A 57 9.51 -19.38 6.35
CA GLU A 57 8.53 -20.37 5.91
C GLU A 57 7.68 -20.93 7.06
N ASP A 58 8.16 -20.81 8.30
CA ASP A 58 7.43 -21.21 9.50
C ASP A 58 7.29 -20.00 10.44
N PRO A 59 6.08 -19.43 10.61
CA PRO A 59 5.86 -18.29 11.50
C PRO A 59 5.85 -18.69 12.97
N SER A 60 5.73 -19.98 13.32
CA SER A 60 5.63 -20.45 14.70
C SER A 60 6.96 -20.32 15.46
N ILE A 61 8.08 -20.29 14.75
CA ILE A 61 9.43 -20.13 15.32
C ILE A 61 9.66 -18.73 15.90
N ILE A 62 8.78 -17.76 15.58
CA ILE A 62 8.89 -16.37 16.00
C ILE A 62 7.83 -16.10 17.10
N PRO A 63 8.20 -16.04 18.39
CA PRO A 63 7.22 -16.02 19.50
C PRO A 63 6.25 -14.83 19.47
N GLN A 64 6.68 -13.69 18.90
CA GLN A 64 5.89 -12.47 18.81
C GLN A 64 4.67 -12.57 17.87
N PHE A 65 4.59 -13.64 17.08
CA PHE A 65 3.52 -13.87 16.10
C PHE A 65 2.28 -14.57 16.67
N LYS A 66 2.32 -15.05 17.91
CA LYS A 66 1.17 -15.73 18.53
C LYS A 66 -0.07 -14.83 18.51
N ASN A 67 -1.16 -15.34 17.92
CA ASN A 67 -2.45 -14.65 17.76
C ASN A 67 -2.37 -13.30 16.99
N LYS A 68 -1.42 -13.15 16.06
CA LYS A 68 -1.28 -11.94 15.22
C LYS A 68 -1.77 -12.16 13.79
N HIS A 69 -1.88 -11.06 13.05
CA HIS A 69 -2.10 -11.04 11.59
C HIS A 69 -0.74 -11.11 10.90
N ILE A 70 -0.52 -12.12 10.07
CA ILE A 70 0.81 -12.42 9.54
C ILE A 70 0.73 -12.78 8.06
N ILE A 71 1.72 -12.32 7.29
CA ILE A 71 2.09 -12.93 6.02
C ILE A 71 3.53 -13.46 6.15
N TYR A 72 3.74 -14.72 5.79
CA TYR A 72 5.02 -15.42 5.90
C TYR A 72 5.37 -16.14 4.60
N GLY A 73 6.60 -16.64 4.48
CA GLY A 73 7.13 -17.25 3.25
C GLY A 73 7.22 -16.24 2.09
N ILE A 74 7.52 -14.97 2.41
CA ILE A 74 7.58 -13.90 1.41
C ILE A 74 8.99 -13.82 0.83
N ASN A 75 9.08 -14.02 -0.48
CA ASN A 75 10.30 -13.78 -1.25
C ASN A 75 10.53 -12.27 -1.47
N ASP A 76 11.80 -11.87 -1.55
CA ASP A 76 12.23 -10.49 -1.86
C ASP A 76 11.66 -9.40 -0.93
N LEU A 77 11.37 -9.76 0.33
CA LEU A 77 10.80 -8.84 1.32
C LEU A 77 11.67 -7.58 1.55
N ALA A 78 12.98 -7.69 1.29
CA ALA A 78 13.96 -6.60 1.37
C ALA A 78 13.67 -5.40 0.43
N VAL A 79 12.79 -5.56 -0.56
CA VAL A 79 12.36 -4.46 -1.43
C VAL A 79 11.57 -3.37 -0.68
N LEU A 80 10.92 -3.73 0.44
CA LEU A 80 10.14 -2.82 1.26
C LEU A 80 11.04 -1.99 2.18
N GLN A 81 10.72 -0.71 2.32
CA GLN A 81 11.43 0.21 3.20
C GLN A 81 10.52 0.84 4.26
N VAL A 82 11.14 1.30 5.36
CA VAL A 82 10.42 2.01 6.42
C VAL A 82 9.78 3.28 5.87
N GLY A 83 8.45 3.34 6.00
CA GLY A 83 7.61 4.44 5.58
C GLY A 83 6.90 4.23 4.24
N ASP A 84 7.18 3.14 3.54
CA ASP A 84 6.38 2.72 2.39
C ASP A 84 4.96 2.38 2.83
N VAL A 85 4.00 2.52 1.91
CA VAL A 85 2.60 2.13 2.14
C VAL A 85 2.24 1.00 1.20
N VAL A 86 1.71 -0.06 1.77
CA VAL A 86 1.33 -1.29 1.07
C VAL A 86 -0.16 -1.56 1.24
N LEU A 87 -0.77 -2.08 0.19
CA LEU A 87 -2.08 -2.71 0.24
C LEU A 87 -1.89 -4.22 0.38
N VAL A 88 -2.35 -4.77 1.49
CA VAL A 88 -2.38 -6.21 1.73
C VAL A 88 -3.78 -6.71 1.43
N ASN A 89 -3.94 -7.67 0.52
CA ASN A 89 -5.26 -8.23 0.22
C ASN A 89 -5.58 -9.49 1.03
N ALA A 90 -6.83 -9.93 0.96
CA ALA A 90 -7.31 -11.12 1.66
C ALA A 90 -6.68 -12.43 1.16
N GLN A 91 -5.94 -12.39 0.05
CA GLN A 91 -5.26 -13.52 -0.58
C GLN A 91 -3.79 -13.63 -0.17
N GLY A 92 -3.28 -12.71 0.67
CA GLY A 92 -1.88 -12.70 1.11
C GLY A 92 -0.93 -12.02 0.12
N GLU A 93 -1.46 -11.24 -0.81
CA GLU A 93 -0.67 -10.44 -1.74
C GLU A 93 -0.43 -9.05 -1.14
N ILE A 94 0.77 -8.53 -1.36
CA ILE A 94 1.25 -7.27 -0.82
C ILE A 94 1.63 -6.39 -2.01
N ILE A 95 0.79 -5.39 -2.26
CA ILE A 95 0.94 -4.46 -3.37
C ILE A 95 1.57 -3.18 -2.84
N ILE A 96 2.72 -2.77 -3.38
CA ILE A 96 3.35 -1.52 -3.00
C ILE A 96 2.58 -0.36 -3.64
N SER A 97 1.85 0.40 -2.82
CA SER A 97 1.00 1.51 -3.26
C SER A 97 1.70 2.86 -3.19
N TYR A 98 2.74 2.99 -2.38
CA TYR A 98 3.60 4.18 -2.28
C TYR A 98 4.96 3.80 -1.73
N GLN A 99 6.01 4.34 -2.35
CA GLN A 99 7.41 4.19 -1.92
C GLN A 99 7.93 5.52 -1.40
N ARG A 100 8.35 5.56 -0.13
CA ARG A 100 8.73 6.80 0.55
C ARG A 100 9.92 7.52 -0.09
N ILE A 101 10.88 6.76 -0.59
CA ILE A 101 12.12 7.30 -1.17
C ILE A 101 12.02 7.58 -2.68
N SER A 102 10.96 7.12 -3.33
CA SER A 102 10.76 7.30 -4.76
C SER A 102 10.20 8.68 -5.09
N ASN A 103 10.67 9.27 -6.19
CA ASN A 103 10.08 10.49 -6.77
C ASN A 103 9.01 10.17 -7.83
N ASP A 104 8.83 8.90 -8.18
CA ASP A 104 7.97 8.46 -9.28
C ASP A 104 6.64 7.86 -8.78
N ASN A 105 6.19 8.30 -7.60
CA ASN A 105 4.93 7.84 -7.05
C ASN A 105 3.76 8.36 -7.89
N VAL A 106 2.82 7.47 -8.18
CA VAL A 106 1.61 7.77 -8.95
C VAL A 106 0.38 7.41 -8.14
N LEU A 107 -0.65 8.26 -8.22
CA LEU A 107 -1.97 8.00 -7.67
C LEU A 107 -2.93 7.74 -8.83
N PHE A 108 -3.44 6.52 -8.90
CA PHE A 108 -4.43 6.14 -9.91
C PHE A 108 -5.82 6.63 -9.48
N VAL A 109 -6.35 7.63 -10.19
CA VAL A 109 -7.55 8.38 -9.79
C VAL A 109 -8.83 7.73 -10.29
N THR A 110 -8.83 7.22 -11.52
CA THR A 110 -10.03 6.73 -12.20
C THR A 110 -9.67 5.83 -13.37
N GLN A 111 -10.50 4.82 -13.65
CA GLN A 111 -10.42 4.07 -14.91
C GLN A 111 -11.19 4.75 -16.06
N LYS A 112 -12.15 5.64 -15.73
CA LYS A 112 -13.00 6.29 -16.73
C LYS A 112 -12.16 7.14 -17.69
N CYS A 113 -12.40 6.96 -18.98
CA CYS A 113 -11.87 7.79 -20.05
C CYS A 113 -13.01 8.08 -21.05
N ASN A 114 -12.92 9.18 -21.79
CA ASN A 114 -13.84 9.56 -22.86
C ASN A 114 -13.16 9.56 -24.23
N CYS A 115 -12.06 8.82 -24.37
CA CYS A 115 -11.30 8.68 -25.60
C CYS A 115 -10.98 7.21 -25.87
N ASP A 116 -11.12 6.79 -27.13
CA ASP A 116 -10.76 5.45 -27.60
C ASP A 116 -9.39 5.48 -28.29
N CYS A 117 -8.35 5.79 -27.52
CA CYS A 117 -7.01 5.94 -28.07
C CYS A 117 -6.49 4.59 -28.59
N ILE A 118 -6.08 4.53 -29.87
CA ILE A 118 -5.57 3.32 -30.55
C ILE A 118 -4.41 2.67 -29.78
N MET A 119 -3.61 3.47 -29.06
CA MET A 119 -2.44 3.02 -28.30
C MET A 119 -2.68 3.00 -26.79
N CYS A 120 -3.94 3.10 -26.32
CA CYS A 120 -4.20 3.04 -24.88
C CYS A 120 -3.92 1.63 -24.35
N PRO A 121 -3.00 1.46 -23.39
CA PRO A 121 -2.77 0.15 -22.78
C PRO A 121 -3.86 -0.21 -21.75
N GLN A 122 -4.78 0.70 -21.46
CA GLN A 122 -5.86 0.50 -20.48
C GLN A 122 -7.17 0.17 -21.22
N PRO A 123 -7.49 -1.13 -21.41
CA PRO A 123 -8.74 -1.53 -22.03
C PRO A 123 -9.93 -1.07 -21.17
N PRO A 124 -11.06 -0.68 -21.78
CA PRO A 124 -12.25 -0.30 -21.03
C PRO A 124 -12.77 -1.50 -20.21
N ASP A 125 -12.72 -1.36 -18.88
CA ASP A 125 -13.28 -2.33 -17.95
C ASP A 125 -14.79 -2.10 -17.79
N LYS A 126 -15.56 -3.18 -17.70
CA LYS A 126 -17.01 -3.13 -17.48
C LYS A 126 -17.34 -2.77 -16.03
N GLU A 127 -16.46 -3.09 -15.09
CA GLU A 127 -16.63 -2.77 -13.67
C GLU A 127 -15.74 -1.61 -13.25
N ILE A 128 -16.34 -0.42 -13.15
CA ILE A 128 -15.61 0.77 -12.74
C ILE A 128 -15.45 0.76 -11.22
N LYS A 129 -14.25 0.38 -10.76
CA LYS A 129 -13.88 0.47 -9.34
C LYS A 129 -13.82 1.92 -8.88
N GLU A 130 -14.24 2.16 -7.64
CA GLU A 130 -14.14 3.48 -7.00
C GLU A 130 -12.83 3.60 -6.21
N TYR A 131 -11.99 4.56 -6.60
CA TYR A 131 -10.65 4.76 -5.99
C TYR A 131 -10.61 5.87 -4.93
N MET A 132 -11.67 6.69 -4.82
CA MET A 132 -11.66 7.90 -3.98
C MET A 132 -11.31 7.61 -2.53
N LYS A 133 -12.00 6.64 -1.90
CA LYS A 133 -11.76 6.27 -0.50
C LYS A 133 -10.34 5.75 -0.29
N LEU A 134 -9.88 4.86 -1.17
CA LEU A 134 -8.53 4.29 -1.12
C LEU A 134 -7.46 5.38 -1.26
N ASN A 135 -7.63 6.29 -2.22
CA ASN A 135 -6.71 7.37 -2.51
C ASN A 135 -6.60 8.34 -1.32
N PHE A 136 -7.70 8.67 -0.65
CA PHE A 136 -7.66 9.53 0.54
C PHE A 136 -6.88 8.88 1.68
N GLU A 137 -7.15 7.60 1.97
CA GLU A 137 -6.41 6.89 3.01
C GLU A 137 -4.93 6.75 2.65
N LEU A 138 -4.60 6.50 1.37
CA LEU A 138 -3.22 6.44 0.91
C LEU A 138 -2.51 7.78 1.12
N ILE A 139 -3.09 8.90 0.67
CA ILE A 139 -2.57 10.26 0.87
C ILE A 139 -2.29 10.55 2.35
N ARG A 140 -3.18 10.12 3.25
CA ARG A 140 -3.02 10.32 4.71
C ARG A 140 -1.85 9.53 5.30
N LEU A 141 -1.51 8.39 4.69
CA LEU A 141 -0.42 7.52 5.13
C LEU A 141 0.95 7.92 4.57
N MET A 142 0.99 8.60 3.42
CA MET A 142 2.22 9.06 2.74
C MET A 142 3.11 9.94 3.64
N ASP A 143 4.42 9.98 3.33
CA ASP A 143 5.35 10.88 4.02
C ASP A 143 5.11 12.33 3.58
N LYS A 144 5.08 13.26 4.54
CA LYS A 144 4.97 14.70 4.28
C LYS A 144 6.14 15.27 3.48
N LYS A 145 7.27 14.55 3.45
CA LYS A 145 8.47 14.88 2.66
C LYS A 145 8.38 14.42 1.20
N THR A 146 7.27 13.80 0.78
CA THR A 146 7.05 13.46 -0.63
C THR A 146 7.19 14.71 -1.49
N LYS A 147 8.05 14.66 -2.51
CA LYS A 147 8.33 15.83 -3.36
C LYS A 147 7.36 15.93 -4.53
N TYR A 148 7.07 14.80 -5.16
CA TYR A 148 6.27 14.72 -6.37
C TYR A 148 5.25 13.59 -6.22
N LEU A 149 4.03 13.84 -6.68
CA LEU A 149 2.99 12.81 -6.78
C LEU A 149 2.22 13.03 -8.08
N ALA A 150 2.37 12.11 -9.04
CA ALA A 150 1.62 12.20 -10.29
C ALA A 150 0.19 11.68 -10.10
N LEU A 151 -0.79 12.40 -10.63
CA LEU A 151 -2.18 11.92 -10.71
C LEU A 151 -2.40 11.33 -12.10
N THR A 152 -2.82 10.07 -12.17
CA THR A 152 -3.01 9.35 -13.44
C THR A 152 -4.30 8.52 -13.43
N GLY A 153 -4.60 7.82 -14.52
CA GLY A 153 -5.84 7.06 -14.70
C GLY A 153 -6.18 6.89 -16.17
N GLY A 154 -7.49 6.77 -16.46
CA GLY A 154 -8.05 7.12 -17.75
C GLY A 154 -7.95 8.63 -17.98
N GLU A 155 -9.05 9.35 -17.78
CA GLU A 155 -9.08 10.82 -17.84
C GLU A 155 -9.46 11.41 -16.47
N PRO A 156 -8.47 11.79 -15.62
CA PRO A 156 -8.73 12.35 -14.30
C PRO A 156 -9.61 13.60 -14.31
N THR A 157 -9.57 14.40 -15.38
CA THR A 157 -10.35 15.64 -15.48
C THR A 157 -11.82 15.39 -15.82
N LEU A 158 -12.20 14.18 -16.23
CA LEU A 158 -13.58 13.81 -16.55
C LEU A 158 -14.51 13.99 -15.33
N ASN A 159 -14.00 13.76 -14.12
CA ASN A 159 -14.68 14.11 -12.87
C ASN A 159 -13.91 15.19 -12.10
N LYS A 160 -14.05 16.44 -12.56
CA LYS A 160 -13.41 17.62 -11.96
C LYS A 160 -13.63 17.73 -10.45
N ASN A 161 -14.83 17.40 -9.97
CA ASN A 161 -15.15 17.48 -8.55
C ASN A 161 -14.32 16.50 -7.72
N ASN A 162 -14.18 15.26 -8.17
CA ASN A 162 -13.34 14.27 -7.50
C ASN A 162 -11.85 14.64 -7.58
N LEU A 163 -11.39 15.10 -8.74
CA LEU A 163 -10.00 15.57 -8.90
C LEU A 163 -9.68 16.72 -7.94
N ILE A 164 -10.54 17.73 -7.83
CA ILE A 164 -10.36 18.87 -6.91
C ILE A 164 -10.32 18.37 -5.46
N LYS A 165 -11.18 17.41 -5.08
CA LYS A 165 -11.17 16.85 -3.72
C LYS A 165 -9.85 16.11 -3.42
N ILE A 166 -9.31 15.34 -4.37
CA ILE A 166 -8.01 14.69 -4.24
C ILE A 166 -6.90 15.73 -4.07
N ILE A 167 -6.86 16.75 -4.92
CA ILE A 167 -5.85 17.82 -4.84
C ILE A 167 -5.92 18.52 -3.47
N LYS A 168 -7.12 18.80 -2.96
CA LYS A 168 -7.30 19.39 -1.62
C LYS A 168 -6.77 18.48 -0.51
N GLU A 169 -7.03 17.18 -0.60
CA GLU A 169 -6.51 16.21 0.37
C GLU A 169 -4.98 16.14 0.31
N CYS A 170 -4.40 16.13 -0.89
CA CYS A 170 -2.94 16.24 -1.09
C CYS A 170 -2.40 17.51 -0.44
N LYS A 171 -2.97 18.69 -0.70
CA LYS A 171 -2.47 19.94 -0.09
C LYS A 171 -2.62 19.97 1.43
N LYS A 172 -3.63 19.30 1.98
CA LYS A 172 -3.82 19.17 3.44
C LYS A 172 -2.77 18.27 4.11
N TYR A 173 -2.48 17.10 3.53
CA TYR A 173 -1.61 16.09 4.16
C TYR A 173 -0.16 16.11 3.65
N LEU A 174 0.05 16.63 2.44
CA LEU A 174 1.30 16.68 1.68
C LEU A 174 1.56 18.12 1.17
N PRO A 175 1.66 19.12 2.08
CA PRO A 175 1.65 20.55 1.71
C PRO A 175 2.84 20.98 0.83
N SER A 176 3.97 20.26 0.93
CA SER A 176 5.19 20.54 0.18
C SER A 176 5.31 19.74 -1.12
N THR A 177 4.34 18.88 -1.43
CA THR A 177 4.33 18.06 -2.64
C THR A 177 3.86 18.89 -3.83
N SER A 178 4.63 18.79 -4.92
CA SER A 178 4.30 19.34 -6.24
C SER A 178 3.35 18.41 -6.98
#